data_AF-A0A087E984-F1
#
_entry.id   AF-A0A087E984-F1
#
_cell.length_a   1.000
_cell.length_b   1.000
_cell.length_c   1.000
_cell.angle_alpha   90.00
_cell.angle_beta   90.00
_cell.angle_gamma   90.00
#
_symmetry.space_group_name_H-M   'P 1'
#
loop_
_entity.id
_entity.type
_entity.pdbx_description
1 polymer ?
#
loop_
_entity_poly.entity_id
_entity_poly.type
_entity_poly.pdbx_seq_one_letter_code
_entity_poly.pdbx_strand_id
1 'polypeptide(L)'
;MINMSRINSIRRRRREGESIASIARAEGVSEPTVRKYLKVDDLSARPPVRKGRASMLDEWTPVIEQWLAEDRVTWRKQRHTATRVW
;
A
#
# COMPACT_ATOMS: atom_id res chain seq x y z
N MET A 1 -6.97 -21.29 -7.17
CA MET A 1 -6.14 -20.07 -7.14
C MET A 1 -4.95 -20.30 -8.07
N ILE A 2 -4.55 -19.34 -8.90
CA ILE A 2 -3.43 -19.50 -9.83
C ILE A 2 -2.14 -19.10 -9.11
N ASN A 3 -1.10 -19.94 -9.21
CA ASN A 3 0.19 -19.68 -8.56
C ASN A 3 1.09 -18.78 -9.42
N MET A 4 2.14 -18.22 -8.81
CA MET A 4 3.11 -17.35 -9.51
C MET A 4 3.81 -18.04 -10.69
N SER A 5 4.04 -19.35 -10.61
CA SER A 5 4.66 -20.13 -11.69
C SER A 5 3.82 -20.08 -12.98
N ARG A 6 2.51 -20.30 -12.87
CA ARG A 6 1.57 -20.28 -14.00
C ARG A 6 1.43 -18.88 -14.59
N ILE A 7 1.42 -17.84 -13.75
CA ILE A 7 1.40 -16.43 -14.19
C ILE A 7 2.68 -16.10 -14.99
N ASN A 8 3.84 -16.57 -14.51
CA ASN A 8 5.10 -16.40 -15.21
C ASN A 8 5.12 -17.16 -16.55
N SER A 9 4.55 -18.37 -16.60
CA SER A 9 4.41 -19.13 -17.85
C SER A 9 3.55 -18.40 -18.87
N ILE A 10 2.40 -17.84 -18.46
CA ILE A 10 1.53 -17.01 -19.31
C ILE A 10 2.31 -15.84 -19.95
N ARG A 11 3.07 -15.10 -19.13
CA ARG A 11 3.88 -13.96 -19.62
C ARG A 11 5.04 -14.39 -20.50
N ARG A 12 5.67 -15.53 -20.20
CA ARG A 12 6.75 -16.11 -21.01
C ARG A 12 6.24 -16.48 -22.41
N ARG A 13 5.18 -17.28 -22.49
CA ARG A 13 4.56 -17.67 -23.76
C ARG A 13 4.08 -16.47 -24.58
N ARG A 14 3.58 -15.42 -23.91
CA ARG A 14 3.20 -14.18 -24.59
C ARG A 14 4.40 -13.47 -25.21
N ARG A 15 5.56 -13.46 -24.55
CA ARG A 15 6.82 -12.94 -25.10
C ARG A 15 7.35 -13.80 -26.25
N GLU A 16 7.11 -15.10 -26.21
CA GLU A 16 7.44 -16.04 -27.30
C GLU A 16 6.49 -15.89 -28.51
N GLY A 17 5.45 -15.05 -28.43
CA GLY A 17 4.55 -14.73 -29.54
C GLY A 17 3.28 -15.58 -29.61
N GLU A 18 3.02 -16.43 -28.61
CA GLU A 18 1.80 -17.25 -28.59
C GLU A 18 0.51 -16.40 -28.51
N SER A 19 -0.56 -16.92 -29.12
CA SER A 19 -1.89 -16.32 -29.04
C SER A 19 -2.52 -16.55 -27.67
N ILE A 20 -3.42 -15.65 -27.26
CA ILE A 20 -4.13 -15.74 -25.97
C ILE A 20 -4.87 -17.09 -25.83
N ALA A 21 -5.51 -17.54 -26.91
CA ALA A 21 -6.23 -18.81 -26.96
C ALA A 21 -5.29 -20.03 -26.85
N SER A 22 -4.07 -19.96 -27.41
CA SER A 22 -3.05 -21.01 -27.26
C SER A 22 -2.60 -21.11 -25.80
N ILE A 23 -2.25 -19.97 -25.20
CA ILE A 23 -1.80 -19.88 -23.81
C ILE A 23 -2.89 -20.39 -22.86
N ALA A 24 -4.15 -20.00 -23.10
CA ALA A 24 -5.30 -20.46 -22.33
C ALA A 24 -5.44 -21.99 -22.35
N ARG A 25 -5.33 -22.62 -23.53
CA ARG A 25 -5.38 -24.07 -23.69
C ARG A 25 -4.19 -24.78 -23.06
N ALA A 26 -2.97 -24.28 -23.29
CA ALA A 26 -1.74 -24.88 -22.77
C ALA A 26 -1.66 -24.83 -21.25
N GLU A 27 -2.09 -23.72 -20.64
CA GLU A 27 -2.08 -23.54 -19.19
C GLU A 27 -3.38 -24.00 -18.52
N GLY A 28 -4.42 -24.39 -19.26
CA GLY A 28 -5.71 -24.83 -18.72
C GLY A 28 -6.44 -23.72 -17.95
N VAL A 29 -6.36 -22.47 -18.43
CA VAL A 29 -7.00 -21.28 -17.83
C VAL A 29 -7.92 -20.61 -18.85
N SER A 30 -8.89 -19.84 -18.37
CA SER A 30 -9.78 -19.08 -19.26
C SER A 30 -9.05 -17.90 -19.91
N GLU A 31 -9.42 -17.54 -21.15
CA GLU A 31 -8.83 -16.37 -21.83
C GLU A 31 -8.93 -15.05 -21.04
N PRO A 32 -10.03 -14.74 -20.32
CA PRO A 32 -10.10 -13.55 -19.48
C PRO A 32 -9.01 -13.53 -18.40
N THR A 33 -8.63 -14.69 -17.89
CA THR A 33 -7.55 -14.83 -16.90
C THR A 33 -6.19 -14.51 -17.52
N VAL A 34 -5.93 -15.00 -18.73
CA VAL A 34 -4.73 -14.65 -19.49
C VAL A 34 -4.67 -13.13 -19.71
N ARG A 35 -5.76 -12.53 -20.20
CA ARG A 35 -5.86 -11.06 -20.40
C ARG A 35 -5.62 -10.29 -19.10
N LYS A 36 -6.17 -10.75 -17.97
CA LYS A 36 -5.98 -10.14 -16.65
C LYS A 36 -4.50 -10.04 -16.28
N TYR A 37 -3.77 -11.16 -16.36
CA TYR A 37 -2.36 -11.20 -15.95
C TYR A 37 -1.38 -10.59 -16.96
N LEU A 38 -1.80 -10.39 -18.21
CA LEU A 38 -1.08 -9.59 -19.19
C LEU A 38 -1.26 -8.09 -18.99
N LYS A 39 -2.39 -7.64 -18.41
CA LYS A 39 -2.68 -6.23 -18.15
C LYS A 39 -2.00 -5.69 -16.89
N VAL A 40 -1.84 -6.53 -15.86
CA VAL A 40 -1.10 -6.13 -14.65
C VAL A 40 0.37 -6.00 -15.03
N ASP A 41 1.02 -4.88 -14.77
CA ASP A 41 2.47 -4.68 -15.02
C ASP A 41 3.33 -5.17 -13.86
N ASP A 42 2.99 -4.76 -12.64
CA ASP A 42 3.73 -5.08 -11.43
C ASP A 42 3.03 -6.20 -10.63
N LEU A 43 3.70 -7.35 -10.55
CA LEU A 43 3.28 -8.52 -9.76
C LEU A 43 4.21 -8.76 -8.56
N SER A 44 5.05 -7.77 -8.22
CA SER A 44 5.95 -7.88 -7.08
C SER A 44 5.16 -8.02 -5.78
N ALA A 45 5.62 -8.91 -4.91
CA ALA A 45 5.11 -8.98 -3.55
C ALA A 45 5.55 -7.70 -2.84
N ARG A 46 4.60 -6.80 -2.57
CA ARG A 46 4.90 -5.63 -1.73
C ARG A 46 5.24 -6.12 -0.33
N PRO A 47 6.31 -5.63 0.30
CA PRO A 47 6.61 -5.97 1.68
C PRO A 47 5.38 -5.66 2.54
N PRO A 48 5.07 -6.51 3.54
CA PRO A 48 3.92 -6.29 4.39
C PRO A 48 4.09 -4.93 5.07
N VAL A 49 3.26 -3.97 4.70
CA VAL A 49 3.21 -2.68 5.38
C VAL A 49 2.74 -2.99 6.79
N ARG A 50 3.56 -2.67 7.79
CA ARG A 50 3.12 -2.73 9.19
C ARG A 50 1.86 -1.88 9.27
N LYS A 51 0.72 -2.51 9.55
CA LYS A 51 -0.50 -1.77 9.88
C LYS A 51 -0.13 -0.87 11.05
N GLY A 52 -0.18 0.45 10.86
CA GLY A 52 0.05 1.39 11.95
C GLY A 52 -0.88 1.02 13.09
N ARG A 53 -0.33 0.72 14.25
CA ARG A 53 -1.14 0.68 15.47
C ARG A 53 -1.45 2.12 15.81
N ALA A 54 -2.71 2.43 16.08
CA ALA A 54 -3.04 3.71 16.68
C ALA A 54 -2.22 3.81 17.98
N SER A 55 -1.35 4.81 18.07
CA SER A 55 -0.66 5.11 19.31
C SER A 55 -1.69 5.63 20.31
N MET A 56 -1.48 5.39 21.59
CA MET A 56 -2.27 6.07 22.64
C MET A 56 -2.18 7.60 22.48
N LEU A 57 -1.08 8.10 21.92
CA LEU A 57 -0.87 9.52 21.66
C LEU A 57 -1.69 10.05 20.48
N ASP A 58 -2.17 9.19 19.57
CA ASP A 58 -2.89 9.66 18.36
C ASP A 58 -4.20 10.38 18.72
N GLU A 59 -4.82 9.99 19.84
CA GLU A 59 -5.99 10.67 20.41
C GLU A 59 -5.67 12.10 20.88
N TRP A 60 -4.46 12.32 21.38
CA TRP A 60 -4.01 13.58 21.96
C TRP A 60 -3.26 14.48 20.98
N THR A 61 -2.82 13.95 19.83
CA THR A 61 -2.17 14.70 18.76
C THR A 61 -2.85 16.03 18.44
N PRO A 62 -4.18 16.12 18.20
CA PRO A 62 -4.82 17.40 17.87
C PRO A 62 -4.75 18.42 19.02
N VAL A 63 -4.81 17.96 20.28
CA VAL A 63 -4.70 18.81 21.47
C VAL A 63 -3.28 19.36 21.58
N ILE A 64 -2.28 18.50 21.38
CA ILE A 64 -0.86 18.90 21.41
C ILE A 64 -0.57 19.90 20.28
N GLU A 65 -1.06 19.65 19.07
CA GLU A 65 -0.91 20.57 17.94
C GLU A 65 -1.54 21.94 18.22
N GLN A 66 -2.71 21.96 18.86
CA GLN A 66 -3.35 23.20 19.28
C GLN A 66 -2.48 23.99 20.26
N TRP A 67 -2.00 23.37 21.35
CA TRP A 67 -1.12 24.06 22.31
C TRP A 67 0.15 24.60 21.66
N LEU A 68 0.75 23.83 20.76
CA LEU A 68 1.94 24.27 20.01
C LEU A 68 1.64 25.46 19.10
N ALA A 69 0.45 25.54 18.51
CA ALA A 69 0.03 26.67 17.70
C ALA A 69 -0.19 27.93 18.56
N GLU A 70 -0.86 27.79 19.71
CA GLU A 70 -1.11 28.88 20.66
C GLU A 70 0.21 29.42 21.26
N ASP A 71 1.17 28.54 21.57
CA ASP A 71 2.47 28.93 22.11
C ASP A 71 3.31 29.76 21.13
N ARG A 72 3.12 29.57 19.83
CA ARG A 72 3.85 30.33 18.80
C ARG A 72 3.50 31.81 18.82
N VAL A 73 2.25 32.14 19.12
CA VAL A 73 1.75 33.53 19.15
C VAL A 73 1.82 34.16 20.54
N THR A 74 2.07 33.36 21.58
CA THR A 74 2.09 33.80 22.98
C THR A 74 3.49 34.25 23.43
N TRP A 75 3.53 35.25 24.32
CA TRP A 75 4.76 35.73 24.95
C TRP A 75 5.51 34.58 25.65
N ARG A 76 6.83 34.50 25.48
CA ARG A 76 7.65 33.33 25.89
C ARG A 76 7.45 32.85 27.35
N LYS A 77 7.11 33.75 28.28
CA LYS A 77 6.87 33.43 29.71
C LYS A 77 5.46 32.91 30.02
N GLN A 78 4.53 32.99 29.07
CA GLN A 78 3.14 32.54 29.19
C GLN A 78 2.85 31.30 28.33
N ARG A 79 3.87 30.74 27.68
CA ARG A 79 3.73 29.49 26.93
C ARG A 79 3.45 28.33 27.86
N HIS A 80 2.78 27.32 27.32
CA HIS A 80 2.56 26.06 28.00
C HIS A 80 3.91 25.42 28.36
N THR A 81 3.95 24.75 29.50
CA THR A 81 5.13 24.01 29.97
C THR A 81 4.67 22.66 30.49
N ALA A 82 5.58 21.72 30.73
CA ALA A 82 5.24 20.39 31.25
C ALA A 82 4.42 20.42 32.55
N THR A 83 4.51 21.51 33.33
CA THR A 83 3.74 21.72 34.57
C THR A 83 2.53 22.64 34.37
N ARG A 84 2.49 23.41 33.28
CA ARG A 84 1.46 24.41 32.99
C ARG A 84 0.78 24.10 31.66
N VAL A 85 -0.19 23.20 31.75
CA VAL A 85 -1.04 22.71 30.67
C VAL A 85 -2.48 22.91 31.13
N TRP A 86 -2.99 24.13 31.03
CA TRP A 86 -4.36 24.49 31.39
C TRP A 86 -4.83 25.70 30.59
#